data_AF-A0A950LR74-F1
#
_entry.id   AF-A0A950LR74-F1
#
_cell.length_a   1.000
_cell.length_b   1.000
_cell.length_c   1.000
_cell.angle_alpha   90.00
_cell.angle_beta   90.00
_cell.angle_gamma   90.00
#
_symmetry.space_group_name_H-M   'P 1'
#
loop_
_entity.id
_entity.type
_entity.pdbx_description
1 polymer ?
#
loop_
_entity_poly.entity_id
_entity_poly.type
_entity_poly.pdbx_seq_one_letter_code
_entity_poly.pdbx_strand_id
1 'polypeptide(L)'
;MARHGASEVVRTPDPESARRGVEPERNRAPAPPARFEPERFEMVEDEVPRTRQGPRRPGRGRPDGGTVAGRARGAERGRWARAEDSELPADLAAELASAAGPDWSQLRRRISERMVAALGAFERERYRDAARMLRTVVDAVPSAPSPRELLGLSQYHQGQWRAARTSLETFAELSGSVDQHPVLMDCDRALGRPRRVRERYEELRQASPDPEVLSEARLVLAGTLADRGDLAGAIDFLVESGAGRNVRNPAPRHVRQWYVLGDLAERSGDLARARDLFSRVAAEDPDAYDVGERLAQLGTKPSR
;
A
#
# COMPACT_ATOMS: atom_id res chain seq x y z
N MET A 1 17.12 -60.92 -81.31
CA MET A 1 17.70 -59.56 -81.34
C MET A 1 17.32 -58.82 -80.05
N ALA A 2 18.29 -58.17 -79.40
CA ALA A 2 18.23 -57.15 -78.33
C ALA A 2 17.42 -57.46 -77.04
N ARG A 3 17.99 -57.67 -75.84
CA ARG A 3 18.82 -56.84 -74.91
C ARG A 3 18.05 -55.87 -74.00
N HIS A 4 18.30 -56.04 -72.68
CA HIS A 4 18.23 -55.09 -71.52
C HIS A 4 16.84 -54.87 -70.90
N GLY A 5 16.59 -54.91 -69.58
CA GLY A 5 17.46 -54.92 -68.38
C GLY A 5 17.66 -53.50 -67.80
N ALA A 6 16.93 -53.13 -66.74
CA ALA A 6 17.23 -52.11 -65.69
C ALA A 6 15.91 -51.76 -64.94
N SER A 7 15.72 -52.12 -63.66
CA SER A 7 16.31 -51.58 -62.42
C SER A 7 15.52 -50.40 -61.85
N GLU A 8 14.87 -50.66 -60.70
CA GLU A 8 14.27 -49.70 -59.78
C GLU A 8 15.23 -48.57 -59.43
N VAL A 9 14.81 -47.33 -59.67
CA VAL A 9 15.49 -46.15 -59.17
C VAL A 9 14.94 -45.81 -57.80
N VAL A 10 15.67 -46.25 -56.77
CA VAL A 10 15.60 -45.73 -55.41
C VAL A 10 15.84 -44.22 -55.46
N ARG A 11 14.82 -43.44 -55.14
CA ARG A 11 14.98 -42.00 -54.91
C ARG A 11 15.67 -41.81 -53.56
N THR A 12 16.98 -41.61 -53.60
CA THR A 12 17.75 -41.01 -52.52
C THR A 12 17.26 -39.58 -52.26
N PRO A 13 16.86 -39.21 -51.04
CA PRO A 13 16.59 -37.83 -50.72
C PRO A 13 17.90 -37.03 -50.61
N ASP A 14 17.81 -35.79 -51.06
CA ASP A 14 18.80 -34.72 -51.14
C ASP A 14 19.62 -34.53 -49.83
N PRO A 15 20.96 -34.35 -49.86
CA PRO A 15 21.76 -34.22 -48.63
C PRO A 15 21.73 -32.82 -47.99
N GLU A 16 20.93 -31.87 -48.51
CA GLU A 16 20.96 -30.46 -48.06
C GLU A 16 19.82 -30.01 -47.13
N SER A 17 18.99 -30.93 -46.63
CA SER A 17 17.92 -30.60 -45.65
C SER A 17 18.25 -30.93 -44.18
N ALA A 18 19.46 -31.38 -43.87
CA ALA A 18 19.86 -31.81 -42.53
C ALA A 18 20.64 -30.74 -41.74
N ARG A 19 20.18 -29.48 -41.72
CA ARG A 19 20.68 -28.44 -40.79
C ARG A 19 19.60 -27.43 -40.40
N ARG A 20 18.51 -27.91 -39.78
CA ARG A 20 17.76 -27.08 -38.82
C ARG A 20 18.00 -27.68 -37.45
N GLY A 21 18.97 -27.09 -36.74
CA GLY A 21 19.15 -27.34 -35.32
C GLY A 21 17.84 -27.08 -34.61
N VAL A 22 17.36 -28.10 -33.89
CA VAL A 22 16.41 -27.90 -32.81
C VAL A 22 17.18 -27.10 -31.76
N GLU A 23 16.97 -25.78 -31.75
CA GLU A 23 17.40 -24.95 -30.63
C GLU A 23 16.77 -25.55 -29.37
N PRO A 24 17.55 -25.92 -28.34
CA PRO A 24 16.95 -26.32 -27.09
C PRO A 24 16.14 -25.13 -26.60
N GLU A 25 14.85 -25.36 -26.34
CA GLU A 25 13.99 -24.43 -25.61
C GLU A 25 14.78 -23.99 -24.38
N ARG A 26 15.36 -22.78 -24.44
CA ARG A 26 15.96 -22.15 -23.29
C ARG A 26 14.83 -22.06 -22.30
N ASN A 27 14.89 -22.93 -21.31
CA ASN A 27 14.10 -22.91 -20.11
C ASN A 27 14.12 -21.47 -19.61
N ARG A 28 13.12 -20.68 -20.00
CA ARG A 28 13.07 -19.26 -19.75
C ARG A 28 12.78 -19.23 -18.26
N ALA A 29 13.80 -18.93 -17.47
CA ALA A 29 13.62 -18.75 -16.03
C ALA A 29 12.37 -17.88 -15.85
N PRO A 30 11.44 -18.26 -14.95
CA PRO A 30 10.26 -17.43 -14.70
C PRO A 30 10.75 -16.01 -14.47
N ALA A 31 10.06 -15.04 -15.06
CA ALA A 31 10.38 -13.65 -14.83
C ALA A 31 10.48 -13.45 -13.30
N PRO A 32 11.51 -12.75 -12.81
CA PRO A 32 11.59 -12.48 -11.39
C PRO A 32 10.26 -11.86 -10.99
N PRO A 33 9.66 -12.31 -9.88
CA PRO A 33 8.35 -11.84 -9.50
C PRO A 33 8.40 -10.32 -9.37
N ALA A 34 7.27 -9.68 -9.70
CA ALA A 34 7.19 -8.22 -9.69
C ALA A 34 7.71 -7.71 -8.34
N ARG A 35 8.59 -6.69 -8.39
CA ARG A 35 9.03 -6.02 -7.17
C ARG A 35 7.78 -5.59 -6.42
N PHE A 36 7.72 -5.84 -5.11
CA PHE A 36 6.70 -5.22 -4.29
C PHE A 36 6.85 -3.69 -4.42
N GLU A 37 6.02 -3.11 -5.28
CA GLU A 37 5.59 -1.74 -5.15
C GLU A 37 4.49 -1.79 -4.10
N PRO A 38 4.64 -1.12 -2.94
CA PRO A 38 3.54 -1.07 -1.99
C PRO A 38 2.30 -0.66 -2.78
N GLU A 39 1.26 -1.49 -2.72
CA GLU A 39 -0.06 -1.11 -3.22
C GLU A 39 -0.30 0.29 -2.67
N ARG A 40 -0.35 1.27 -3.59
CA ARG A 40 -0.26 2.71 -3.32
C ARG A 40 -0.99 3.00 -2.01
N PHE A 41 -0.24 3.22 -0.91
CA PHE A 41 -0.74 3.32 0.46
C PHE A 41 -2.25 3.26 0.60
N GLU A 42 -2.80 2.06 0.61
CA GLU A 42 -4.14 1.90 1.12
C GLU A 42 -4.02 1.90 2.63
N MET A 43 -4.54 2.95 3.25
CA MET A 43 -4.84 2.96 4.67
C MET A 43 -5.93 1.89 4.90
N VAL A 44 -5.51 0.63 4.99
CA VAL A 44 -6.42 -0.50 5.26
C VAL A 44 -7.00 -0.29 6.65
N GLU A 45 -8.30 -0.09 6.70
CA GLU A 45 -9.04 0.01 7.96
C GLU A 45 -9.01 -1.35 8.68
N ASP A 46 -8.83 -1.33 10.00
CA ASP A 46 -9.13 -2.50 10.83
C ASP A 46 -10.64 -2.78 10.75
N GLU A 47 -11.08 -3.67 9.86
CA GLU A 47 -12.39 -4.30 10.01
C GLU A 47 -12.39 -5.12 11.30
N VAL A 48 -13.09 -4.63 12.31
CA VAL A 48 -13.29 -5.33 13.58
C VAL A 48 -14.01 -6.66 13.29
N PRO A 49 -13.45 -7.84 13.65
CA PRO A 49 -14.15 -9.09 13.47
C PRO A 49 -15.45 -9.07 14.29
N ARG A 50 -16.60 -9.22 13.61
CA ARG A 50 -17.90 -9.39 14.26
C ARG A 50 -17.85 -10.66 15.11
N THR A 51 -17.68 -10.48 16.43
CA THR A 51 -17.70 -11.59 17.38
C THR A 51 -19.10 -12.19 17.46
N ARG A 52 -19.16 -13.51 17.29
CA ARG A 52 -20.35 -14.36 17.49
C ARG A 52 -20.97 -14.09 18.86
N GLN A 53 -22.27 -13.84 18.87
CA GLN A 53 -23.09 -13.74 20.07
C GLN A 53 -23.18 -15.10 20.80
N GLY A 54 -23.00 -15.07 22.12
CA GLY A 54 -23.26 -16.14 23.07
C GLY A 54 -23.43 -15.57 24.50
N PRO A 55 -24.17 -16.24 25.41
CA PRO A 55 -25.26 -15.57 26.14
C PRO A 55 -24.91 -14.97 27.52
N ARG A 56 -25.78 -14.04 27.93
CA ARG A 56 -25.80 -13.25 29.18
C ARG A 56 -25.91 -14.09 30.46
N ARG A 57 -25.32 -13.60 31.56
CA ARG A 57 -25.93 -13.50 32.92
C ARG A 57 -25.12 -12.56 33.86
N PRO A 58 -25.73 -12.03 34.95
CA PRO A 58 -25.39 -10.71 35.50
C PRO A 58 -24.64 -10.74 36.85
N GLY A 59 -23.96 -9.63 37.17
CA GLY A 59 -23.35 -9.40 38.49
C GLY A 59 -23.09 -7.91 38.75
N ARG A 60 -23.60 -7.41 39.88
CA ARG A 60 -23.57 -6.03 40.38
C ARG A 60 -22.18 -5.56 40.80
N GLY A 61 -21.92 -4.25 40.71
CA GLY A 61 -20.87 -3.54 41.46
C GLY A 61 -20.46 -2.21 40.81
N ARG A 62 -20.69 -1.10 41.52
CA ARG A 62 -20.30 0.30 41.22
C ARG A 62 -19.65 0.83 42.51
N PRO A 63 -18.94 1.99 42.54
CA PRO A 63 -17.96 2.63 41.64
C PRO A 63 -16.59 2.79 42.36
N ASP A 64 -15.54 3.25 41.65
CA ASP A 64 -14.87 4.53 42.00
C ASP A 64 -13.68 4.86 41.09
N GLY A 65 -13.56 6.16 40.80
CA GLY A 65 -12.29 6.87 40.64
C GLY A 65 -11.54 6.75 39.30
N GLY A 66 -11.47 7.87 38.57
CA GLY A 66 -10.22 8.27 37.95
C GLY A 66 -10.15 8.33 36.42
N THR A 67 -9.97 9.57 35.96
CA THR A 67 -9.05 9.97 34.88
C THR A 67 -9.58 10.10 33.46
N VAL A 68 -9.64 11.37 33.07
CA VAL A 68 -9.73 11.95 31.74
C VAL A 68 -8.50 11.54 30.90
N ALA A 69 -8.71 10.81 29.81
CA ALA A 69 -7.91 10.82 28.57
C ALA A 69 -8.26 9.56 27.76
N GLY A 70 -8.73 9.73 26.52
CA GLY A 70 -8.93 8.58 25.62
C GLY A 70 -10.10 8.66 24.65
N ARG A 71 -10.78 9.80 24.52
CA ARG A 71 -11.99 9.90 23.68
C ARG A 71 -11.79 10.39 22.24
N ALA A 72 -10.56 10.66 21.81
CA ALA A 72 -10.33 11.33 20.53
C ALA A 72 -10.14 10.42 19.30
N ARG A 73 -9.70 9.15 19.44
CA ARG A 73 -9.19 8.40 18.27
C ARG A 73 -10.12 7.35 17.65
N GLY A 74 -11.25 7.05 18.29
CA GLY A 74 -12.24 6.09 17.78
C GLY A 74 -13.41 6.73 17.02
N ALA A 75 -13.57 8.06 17.11
CA ALA A 75 -14.73 8.75 16.55
C ALA A 75 -14.54 9.17 15.09
N GLU A 76 -13.31 9.19 14.58
CA GLU A 76 -12.99 9.77 13.27
C GLU A 76 -13.33 8.86 12.09
N ARG A 77 -13.27 7.54 12.30
CA ARG A 77 -13.34 6.56 11.20
C ARG A 77 -14.74 6.02 10.91
N GLY A 78 -15.68 6.12 11.86
CA GLY A 78 -17.09 5.80 11.61
C GLY A 78 -17.85 6.85 10.80
N ARG A 79 -17.20 7.96 10.40
CA ARG A 79 -17.85 9.14 9.79
C ARG A 79 -18.05 9.05 8.27
N TRP A 80 -17.40 8.11 7.59
CA TRP A 80 -17.43 8.03 6.12
C TRP A 80 -18.27 6.87 5.58
N ALA A 81 -18.66 5.93 6.43
CA ALA A 81 -19.37 4.70 6.04
C ALA A 81 -20.89 4.85 5.79
N ARG A 82 -21.41 6.07 5.62
CA ARG A 82 -22.83 6.28 5.27
C ARG A 82 -23.08 7.57 4.50
N ALA A 83 -22.44 7.71 3.35
CA ALA A 83 -22.73 8.77 2.38
C ALA A 83 -24.04 8.47 1.60
N GLU A 84 -25.17 8.34 2.31
CA GLU A 84 -26.52 8.48 1.71
C GLU A 84 -27.18 9.83 2.03
N ASP A 85 -26.54 10.70 2.82
CA ASP A 85 -26.95 12.10 2.96
C ASP A 85 -25.91 13.01 2.28
N SER A 86 -26.38 13.86 1.38
CA SER A 86 -25.60 14.76 0.51
C SER A 86 -24.92 15.93 1.25
N GLU A 87 -24.53 15.74 2.51
CA GLU A 87 -23.97 16.78 3.35
C GLU A 87 -22.52 16.47 3.74
N LEU A 88 -21.70 17.53 3.78
CA LEU A 88 -20.34 17.43 4.28
C LEU A 88 -20.33 16.98 5.74
N PRO A 89 -19.37 16.13 6.15
CA PRO A 89 -19.08 15.89 7.55
C PRO A 89 -18.93 17.19 8.34
N ALA A 90 -19.53 17.26 9.53
CA ALA A 90 -19.65 18.50 10.29
C ALA A 90 -18.31 19.12 10.69
N ASP A 91 -17.33 18.26 11.02
CA ASP A 91 -15.93 18.63 11.29
C ASP A 91 -15.26 19.26 10.07
N LEU A 92 -15.39 18.64 8.90
CA LEU A 92 -14.84 19.18 7.65
C LEU A 92 -15.53 20.49 7.23
N ALA A 93 -16.85 20.58 7.41
CA ALA A 93 -17.59 21.81 7.17
C ALA A 93 -17.14 22.94 8.11
N ALA A 94 -16.87 22.63 9.38
CA ALA A 94 -16.36 23.59 10.35
C ALA A 94 -14.92 24.03 10.04
N GLU A 95 -14.05 23.11 9.61
CA GLU A 95 -12.69 23.42 9.14
C GLU A 95 -12.74 24.39 7.96
N LEU A 96 -13.52 24.06 6.92
CA LEU A 96 -13.65 24.91 5.73
C LEU A 96 -14.22 26.28 6.08
N ALA A 97 -15.21 26.34 6.98
CA ALA A 97 -15.79 27.60 7.45
C ALA A 97 -14.76 28.46 8.18
N SER A 98 -13.99 27.85 9.08
CA SER A 98 -12.93 28.52 9.84
C SER A 98 -11.83 29.05 8.90
N ALA A 99 -11.39 28.21 7.96
CA ALA A 99 -10.32 28.54 7.03
C ALA A 99 -10.73 29.61 5.99
N ALA A 100 -11.99 29.61 5.54
CA ALA A 100 -12.51 30.59 4.59
C ALA A 100 -12.92 31.93 5.25
N GLY A 101 -13.18 31.95 6.55
CA GLY A 101 -13.53 33.16 7.28
C GLY A 101 -14.77 33.87 6.72
N PRO A 102 -14.76 35.21 6.55
CA PRO A 102 -15.91 35.99 6.08
C PRO A 102 -16.47 35.53 4.72
N ASP A 103 -15.62 35.02 3.84
CA ASP A 103 -15.98 34.59 2.49
C ASP A 103 -16.76 33.27 2.47
N TRP A 104 -16.77 32.54 3.60
CA TRP A 104 -17.44 31.24 3.70
C TRP A 104 -18.91 31.30 3.29
N SER A 105 -19.64 32.35 3.67
CA SER A 105 -21.06 32.50 3.35
C SER A 105 -21.35 32.41 1.84
N GLN A 106 -20.48 32.98 1.01
CA GLN A 106 -20.61 32.98 -0.45
C GLN A 106 -20.09 31.69 -1.08
N LEU A 107 -19.04 31.11 -0.49
CA LEU A 107 -18.36 29.91 -0.99
C LEU A 107 -19.06 28.60 -0.61
N ARG A 108 -19.74 28.58 0.55
CA ARG A 108 -20.24 27.38 1.24
C ARG A 108 -20.88 26.38 0.28
N ARG A 109 -21.95 26.77 -0.41
CA ARG A 109 -22.69 25.83 -1.27
C ARG A 109 -21.80 25.18 -2.32
N ARG A 110 -21.07 25.99 -3.10
CA ARG A 110 -20.23 25.51 -4.21
C ARG A 110 -19.07 24.65 -3.71
N ILE A 111 -18.40 25.06 -2.63
CA ILE A 111 -17.25 24.35 -2.08
C ILE A 111 -17.67 23.05 -1.40
N SER A 112 -18.80 23.06 -0.68
CA SER A 112 -19.37 21.85 -0.08
C SER A 112 -19.78 20.82 -1.12
N GLU A 113 -20.55 21.23 -2.15
CA GLU A 113 -20.92 20.35 -3.27
C GLU A 113 -19.67 19.74 -3.93
N ARG A 114 -18.64 20.55 -4.14
CA ARG A 114 -17.40 20.09 -4.78
C ARG A 114 -16.61 19.12 -3.91
N MET A 115 -16.54 19.35 -2.61
CA MET A 115 -15.87 18.46 -1.66
C MET A 115 -16.58 17.12 -1.53
N VAL A 116 -17.91 17.09 -1.42
CA VAL A 116 -18.68 15.84 -1.39
C VAL A 116 -18.47 15.04 -2.67
N ALA A 117 -18.50 15.70 -3.83
CA ALA A 117 -18.24 15.05 -5.10
C ALA A 117 -16.80 14.50 -5.19
N ALA A 118 -15.82 15.19 -4.60
CA ALA A 118 -14.44 14.72 -4.54
C ALA A 118 -14.26 13.51 -3.63
N LEU A 119 -14.86 13.51 -2.44
CA LEU A 119 -14.85 12.38 -1.50
C LEU A 119 -15.42 11.13 -2.18
N GLY A 120 -16.62 11.23 -2.75
CA GLY A 120 -17.22 10.09 -3.46
C GLY A 120 -16.45 9.68 -4.72
N ALA A 121 -15.70 10.59 -5.36
CA ALA A 121 -14.79 10.21 -6.45
C ALA A 121 -13.57 9.45 -5.92
N PHE A 122 -13.01 9.85 -4.79
CA PHE A 122 -11.88 9.19 -4.15
C PHE A 122 -12.23 7.78 -3.67
N GLU A 123 -13.37 7.62 -2.98
CA GLU A 123 -13.88 6.32 -2.51
C GLU A 123 -14.14 5.32 -3.65
N ARG A 124 -14.47 5.82 -4.85
CA ARG A 124 -14.64 5.00 -6.05
C ARG A 124 -13.36 4.90 -6.89
N GLU A 125 -12.21 5.21 -6.30
CA GLU A 125 -10.87 5.15 -6.91
C GLU A 125 -10.71 6.01 -8.18
N ARG A 126 -11.62 6.97 -8.40
CA ARG A 126 -11.53 7.93 -9.51
C ARG A 126 -10.64 9.10 -9.13
N TYR A 127 -9.39 8.80 -8.78
CA TYR A 127 -8.43 9.76 -8.22
C TYR A 127 -8.18 10.97 -9.11
N ARG A 128 -8.23 10.80 -10.44
CA ARG A 128 -8.10 11.91 -11.40
C ARG A 128 -9.26 12.90 -11.30
N ASP A 129 -10.48 12.41 -11.11
CA ASP A 129 -11.65 13.26 -10.94
C ASP A 129 -11.63 13.93 -9.56
N ALA A 130 -11.30 13.17 -8.51
CA ALA A 130 -11.12 13.71 -7.16
C ALA A 130 -10.10 14.86 -7.15
N ALA A 131 -8.89 14.65 -7.69
CA ALA A 131 -7.86 15.69 -7.75
C ALA A 131 -8.27 16.93 -8.57
N ARG A 132 -9.10 16.76 -9.62
CA ARG A 132 -9.64 17.90 -10.38
C ARG A 132 -10.61 18.71 -9.53
N MET A 133 -11.48 18.04 -8.79
CA MET A 133 -12.46 18.68 -7.92
C MET A 133 -11.79 19.38 -6.73
N LEU A 134 -10.82 18.71 -6.12
CA LEU A 134 -10.08 19.19 -4.94
C LEU A 134 -9.22 20.40 -5.24
N ARG A 135 -8.62 20.52 -6.43
CA ARG A 135 -7.92 21.74 -6.82
C ARG A 135 -8.82 22.97 -6.71
N THR A 136 -10.06 22.90 -7.20
CA THR A 136 -11.02 24.01 -7.05
C THR A 136 -11.28 24.37 -5.58
N VAL A 137 -11.27 23.39 -4.68
CA VAL A 137 -11.50 23.63 -3.26
C VAL A 137 -10.26 24.23 -2.59
N VAL A 138 -9.10 23.64 -2.84
CA VAL A 138 -7.81 24.11 -2.32
C VAL A 138 -7.47 25.52 -2.83
N ASP A 139 -7.81 25.86 -4.07
CA ASP A 139 -7.63 27.21 -4.62
C ASP A 139 -8.54 28.23 -3.93
N ALA A 140 -9.76 27.82 -3.53
CA ALA A 140 -10.73 28.69 -2.87
C ALA A 140 -10.49 28.82 -1.35
N VAL A 141 -9.98 27.77 -0.70
CA VAL A 141 -9.74 27.71 0.75
C VAL A 141 -8.35 27.12 1.02
N PRO A 142 -7.27 27.86 0.70
CA PRO A 142 -5.91 27.32 0.71
C PRO A 142 -5.38 26.96 2.10
N SER A 143 -5.94 27.54 3.17
CA SER A 143 -5.57 27.28 4.56
C SER A 143 -6.27 26.06 5.18
N ALA A 144 -7.18 25.40 4.46
CA ALA A 144 -7.84 24.19 4.94
C ALA A 144 -6.94 22.94 4.72
N PRO A 145 -6.50 22.25 5.79
CA PRO A 145 -5.63 21.08 5.67
C PRO A 145 -6.32 19.87 5.02
N SER A 146 -7.57 19.56 5.36
CA SER A 146 -8.23 18.31 4.92
C SER A 146 -8.41 18.20 3.40
N PRO A 147 -8.87 19.25 2.66
CA PRO A 147 -8.87 19.21 1.19
C PRO A 147 -7.48 19.06 0.59
N ARG A 148 -6.45 19.63 1.25
CA ARG A 148 -5.06 19.56 0.82
C ARG A 148 -4.51 18.14 0.96
N GLU A 149 -4.80 17.48 2.07
CA GLU A 149 -4.46 16.07 2.32
C GLU A 149 -5.04 15.17 1.23
N LEU A 150 -6.36 15.25 1.03
CA LEU A 150 -7.05 14.42 0.05
C LEU A 150 -6.57 14.67 -1.39
N LEU A 151 -6.20 15.91 -1.71
CA LEU A 151 -5.59 16.25 -3.00
C LEU A 151 -4.23 15.54 -3.15
N GLY A 152 -3.40 15.60 -2.11
CA GLY A 152 -2.10 14.95 -2.07
C GLY A 152 -2.19 13.44 -2.22
N LEU A 153 -3.11 12.79 -1.49
CA LEU A 153 -3.40 11.37 -1.63
C LEU A 153 -3.91 11.03 -3.03
N SER A 154 -4.86 11.79 -3.57
CA SER A 154 -5.37 11.59 -4.94
C SER A 154 -4.26 11.71 -5.99
N GLN A 155 -3.30 12.62 -5.81
CA GLN A 155 -2.15 12.77 -6.69
C GLN A 155 -1.15 11.62 -6.53
N TYR A 156 -0.94 11.16 -5.30
CA TYR A 156 -0.12 10.00 -4.97
C TYR A 156 -0.66 8.76 -5.69
N HIS A 157 -1.97 8.48 -5.61
CA HIS A 157 -2.59 7.37 -6.35
C HIS A 157 -2.58 7.52 -7.88
N GLN A 158 -2.29 8.70 -8.42
CA GLN A 158 -2.05 8.92 -9.85
C GLN A 158 -0.57 8.78 -10.24
N GLY A 159 0.34 8.62 -9.29
CA GLY A 159 1.79 8.60 -9.53
C GLY A 159 2.37 9.98 -9.82
N GLN A 160 1.64 11.04 -9.46
CA GLN A 160 2.09 12.43 -9.62
C GLN A 160 2.96 12.83 -8.42
N TRP A 161 4.07 12.12 -8.20
CA TRP A 161 4.89 12.18 -6.98
C TRP A 161 5.31 13.60 -6.58
N ARG A 162 5.68 14.44 -7.55
CA ARG A 162 6.06 15.84 -7.28
C ARG A 162 4.87 16.65 -6.74
N ALA A 163 3.71 16.54 -7.39
CA ALA A 163 2.51 17.27 -6.98
C ALA A 163 1.98 16.77 -5.64
N ALA A 164 1.94 15.44 -5.46
CA ALA A 164 1.55 14.80 -4.21
C ALA A 164 2.42 15.29 -3.05
N ARG A 165 3.75 15.27 -3.23
CA ARG A 165 4.70 15.77 -2.23
C ARG A 165 4.44 17.22 -1.87
N THR A 166 4.22 18.10 -2.84
CA THR A 166 3.91 19.51 -2.56
C THR A 166 2.62 19.66 -1.74
N SER A 167 1.54 18.98 -2.13
CA SER A 167 0.27 19.03 -1.39
C SER A 167 0.42 18.51 0.04
N LEU A 168 1.09 17.37 0.22
CA LEU A 168 1.26 16.73 1.53
C LEU A 168 2.25 17.48 2.44
N GLU A 169 3.26 18.15 1.90
CA GLU A 169 4.12 19.06 2.67
C GLU A 169 3.29 20.24 3.20
N THR A 170 2.47 20.87 2.36
CA THR A 170 1.59 21.95 2.81
C THR A 170 0.55 21.45 3.82
N PHE A 171 0.03 20.25 3.66
CA PHE A 171 -0.86 19.64 4.67
C PHE A 171 -0.14 19.50 6.03
N ALA A 172 1.08 18.96 6.04
CA ALA A 172 1.85 18.80 7.27
C ALA A 172 2.17 20.15 7.93
N GLU A 173 2.48 21.18 7.13
CA GLU A 173 2.69 22.56 7.62
C GLU A 173 1.42 23.16 8.24
N LEU A 174 0.25 22.97 7.62
CA LEU A 174 -1.03 23.52 8.10
C LEU A 174 -1.56 22.81 9.35
N SER A 175 -1.40 21.48 9.41
CA SER A 175 -1.97 20.64 10.47
C SER A 175 -1.01 20.34 11.62
N GLY A 176 0.30 20.42 11.36
CA GLY A 176 1.33 19.85 12.25
C GLY A 176 1.31 18.32 12.32
N SER A 177 0.50 17.64 11.50
CA SER A 177 0.38 16.18 11.51
C SER A 177 1.57 15.51 10.82
N VAL A 178 1.95 14.34 11.36
CA VAL A 178 2.93 13.44 10.76
C VAL A 178 2.32 12.22 10.08
N ASP A 179 0.98 12.13 10.05
CA ASP A 179 0.27 10.93 9.59
C ASP A 179 0.57 10.59 8.12
N GLN A 180 0.81 11.61 7.29
CA GLN A 180 1.14 11.44 5.87
C GLN A 180 2.64 11.38 5.57
N HIS A 181 3.50 11.27 6.60
CA HIS A 181 4.94 11.10 6.39
C HIS A 181 5.32 9.84 5.60
N PRO A 182 4.67 8.66 5.78
CA PRO A 182 4.96 7.50 4.95
C PRO A 182 4.72 7.75 3.46
N VAL A 183 3.60 8.41 3.10
CA VAL A 183 3.28 8.77 1.72
C VAL A 183 4.29 9.79 1.16
N LEU A 184 4.68 10.78 1.97
CA LEU A 184 5.75 11.73 1.61
C LEU A 184 7.10 11.03 1.39
N MET A 185 7.46 10.09 2.27
CA MET A 185 8.67 9.29 2.15
C MET A 185 8.66 8.48 0.85
N ASP A 186 7.53 7.89 0.48
CA ASP A 186 7.45 7.09 -0.75
C ASP A 186 7.43 7.95 -2.01
N CYS A 187 6.84 9.15 -1.95
CA CYS A 187 7.05 10.16 -2.99
C CYS A 187 8.54 10.49 -3.16
N ASP A 188 9.27 10.67 -2.06
CA ASP A 188 10.72 10.94 -2.11
C ASP A 188 11.51 9.72 -2.62
N ARG A 189 11.12 8.49 -2.26
CA ARG A 189 11.66 7.24 -2.82
C ARG A 189 11.46 7.17 -4.33
N ALA A 190 10.23 7.37 -4.81
CA ALA A 190 9.88 7.36 -6.23
C ALA A 190 10.60 8.47 -7.03
N LEU A 191 10.95 9.58 -6.38
CA LEU A 191 11.75 10.66 -6.96
C LEU A 191 13.27 10.44 -6.86
N GLY A 192 13.73 9.29 -6.35
CA GLY A 192 15.15 8.96 -6.23
C GLY A 192 15.88 9.76 -5.16
N ARG A 193 15.20 10.12 -4.06
CA ARG A 193 15.73 10.97 -2.97
C ARG A 193 15.90 10.20 -1.64
N PRO A 194 16.76 9.17 -1.58
CA PRO A 194 16.87 8.29 -0.41
C PRO A 194 17.35 9.02 0.87
N ARG A 195 18.14 10.10 0.73
CA ARG A 195 18.54 10.93 1.88
C ARG A 195 17.32 11.58 2.54
N ARG A 196 16.38 12.08 1.72
CA ARG A 196 15.16 12.71 2.20
C ARG A 196 14.22 11.70 2.87
N VAL A 197 14.14 10.48 2.35
CA VAL A 197 13.41 9.38 3.00
C VAL A 197 13.91 9.17 4.43
N ARG A 198 15.23 9.12 4.63
CA ARG A 198 15.84 8.94 5.95
C ARG A 198 15.57 10.12 6.88
N GLU A 199 15.72 11.36 6.39
CA GLU A 199 15.41 12.57 7.17
C GLU A 199 13.97 12.55 7.68
N ARG A 200 13.00 12.29 6.81
CA ARG A 200 11.59 12.20 7.19
C ARG A 200 11.28 11.08 8.15
N TYR A 201 11.95 9.94 8.01
CA TYR A 201 11.81 8.84 8.97
C TYR A 201 12.24 9.27 10.37
N GLU A 202 13.35 10.01 10.50
CA GLU A 202 13.80 10.53 11.79
C GLU A 202 12.88 11.62 12.34
N GLU A 203 12.41 12.54 11.49
CA GLU A 203 11.38 13.54 11.85
C GLU A 203 10.13 12.85 12.41
N LEU A 204 9.61 11.84 11.70
CA LEU A 204 8.45 11.05 12.11
C LEU A 204 8.70 10.35 13.45
N ARG A 205 9.85 9.70 13.65
CA ARG A 205 10.16 8.98 14.90
C ARG A 205 10.16 9.90 16.11
N GLN A 206 10.64 11.14 15.96
CA GLN A 206 10.68 12.13 17.04
C GLN A 206 9.28 12.61 17.44
N ALA A 207 8.32 12.57 16.50
CA ALA A 207 6.94 12.98 16.73
C ALA A 207 6.08 11.95 17.48
N SER A 208 6.62 10.81 17.90
CA SER A 208 5.88 9.74 18.61
C SER A 208 4.57 9.32 17.91
N PRO A 209 4.65 8.85 16.66
CA PRO A 209 3.48 8.63 15.81
C PRO A 209 2.70 7.39 16.23
N ASP A 210 1.51 7.21 15.63
CA ASP A 210 0.76 5.98 15.74
C ASP A 210 1.60 4.77 15.23
N PRO A 211 1.53 3.60 15.87
CA PRO A 211 2.25 2.41 15.44
C PRO A 211 2.00 2.00 13.98
N GLU A 212 0.80 2.26 13.44
CA GLU A 212 0.48 2.01 12.03
C GLU A 212 1.32 2.90 11.12
N VAL A 213 1.32 4.21 11.37
CA VAL A 213 2.12 5.20 10.61
C VAL A 213 3.61 4.87 10.68
N LEU A 214 4.10 4.48 11.86
CA LEU A 214 5.50 4.09 12.02
C LEU A 214 5.83 2.79 11.28
N SER A 215 4.92 1.82 11.26
CA SER A 215 5.06 0.59 10.46
C SER A 215 5.24 0.93 9.00
N GLU A 216 4.35 1.75 8.44
CA GLU A 216 4.40 2.14 7.04
C GLU A 216 5.70 2.85 6.66
N ALA A 217 6.15 3.80 7.49
CA ALA A 217 7.42 4.48 7.25
C ALA A 217 8.62 3.53 7.24
N ARG A 218 8.60 2.47 8.09
CA ARG A 218 9.64 1.44 8.08
C ARG A 218 9.63 0.64 6.78
N LEU A 219 8.45 0.30 6.25
CA LEU A 219 8.34 -0.40 4.98
C LEU A 219 8.91 0.43 3.83
N VAL A 220 8.63 1.74 3.79
CA VAL A 220 9.21 2.65 2.78
C VAL A 220 10.72 2.72 2.88
N LEU A 221 11.26 2.87 4.10
CA LEU A 221 12.70 2.95 4.30
C LEU A 221 13.40 1.65 3.90
N ALA A 222 12.83 0.49 4.26
CA ALA A 222 13.33 -0.81 3.83
C ALA A 222 13.28 -0.96 2.30
N GLY A 223 12.17 -0.58 1.66
CA GLY A 223 12.05 -0.54 0.20
C GLY A 223 13.09 0.38 -0.45
N THR A 224 13.38 1.52 0.16
CA THR A 224 14.41 2.47 -0.30
C THR A 224 15.82 1.89 -0.23
N LEU A 225 16.12 1.07 0.80
CA LEU A 225 17.39 0.32 0.88
C LEU A 225 17.46 -0.75 -0.21
N ALA A 226 16.37 -1.52 -0.38
CA ALA A 226 16.28 -2.57 -1.38
C ALA A 226 16.41 -2.04 -2.83
N ASP A 227 15.83 -0.88 -3.15
CA ASP A 227 15.96 -0.23 -4.46
C ASP A 227 17.41 0.10 -4.82
N ARG A 228 18.26 0.28 -3.81
CA ARG A 228 19.70 0.53 -3.95
C ARG A 228 20.53 -0.74 -3.98
N GLY A 229 19.89 -1.91 -3.96
CA GLY A 229 20.54 -3.22 -3.94
C GLY A 229 20.93 -3.71 -2.54
N ASP A 230 20.65 -2.95 -1.48
CA ASP A 230 20.94 -3.34 -0.10
C ASP A 230 19.79 -4.18 0.49
N LEU A 231 19.65 -5.40 -0.03
CA LEU A 231 18.62 -6.34 0.44
C LEU A 231 18.88 -6.79 1.88
N ALA A 232 20.15 -7.04 2.24
CA ALA A 232 20.53 -7.45 3.58
C ALA A 232 20.18 -6.36 4.61
N GLY A 233 20.58 -5.12 4.37
CA GLY A 233 20.26 -4.00 5.25
C GLY A 233 18.75 -3.74 5.36
N ALA A 234 17.99 -3.93 4.27
CA ALA A 234 16.52 -3.83 4.30
C ALA A 234 15.88 -4.90 5.21
N ILE A 235 16.32 -6.15 5.09
CA ILE A 235 15.85 -7.28 5.91
C ILE A 235 16.21 -7.04 7.38
N ASP A 236 17.48 -6.74 7.67
CA ASP A 236 17.97 -6.54 9.04
C ASP A 236 17.19 -5.41 9.72
N PHE A 237 17.01 -4.27 9.03
CA PHE A 237 16.24 -3.15 9.55
C PHE A 237 14.79 -3.52 9.91
N LEU A 238 14.09 -4.27 9.06
CA LEU A 238 12.71 -4.69 9.33
C LEU A 238 12.63 -5.71 10.48
N VAL A 239 13.57 -6.66 10.53
CA VAL A 239 13.65 -7.67 11.60
C VAL A 239 13.90 -7.00 12.96
N GLU A 240 14.88 -6.10 13.02
CA GLU A 240 15.18 -5.31 14.23
C GLU A 240 13.99 -4.44 14.65
N SER A 241 13.24 -3.93 13.68
CA SER A 241 12.00 -3.18 13.90
C SER A 241 10.79 -4.04 14.30
N GLY A 242 10.92 -5.37 14.28
CA GLY A 242 9.92 -6.33 14.74
C GLY A 242 9.01 -6.94 13.67
N ALA A 243 9.22 -6.64 12.38
CA ALA A 243 8.36 -7.05 11.27
C ALA A 243 8.19 -8.58 11.09
N GLY A 244 9.14 -9.39 11.61
CA GLY A 244 9.10 -10.86 11.49
C GLY A 244 8.55 -11.60 12.71
N ARG A 245 8.11 -10.89 13.76
CA ARG A 245 7.64 -11.52 15.01
C ARG A 245 6.32 -12.25 14.76
N ASN A 246 6.17 -13.42 15.38
CA ASN A 246 4.91 -14.12 15.42
C ASN A 246 4.02 -13.48 16.50
N VAL A 247 2.79 -13.12 16.14
CA VAL A 247 1.85 -12.40 17.00
C VAL A 247 0.56 -13.23 17.06
N ARG A 248 -0.03 -13.35 18.26
CA ARG A 248 -1.22 -14.20 18.45
C ARG A 248 -2.46 -13.71 17.70
N ASN A 249 -2.63 -12.38 17.62
CA ASN A 249 -3.71 -11.72 16.90
C ASN A 249 -3.06 -10.67 15.98
N PRO A 250 -2.63 -11.05 14.77
CA PRO A 250 -2.00 -10.14 13.83
C PRO A 250 -3.03 -9.12 13.34
N ALA A 251 -2.73 -7.84 13.53
CA ALA A 251 -3.43 -6.77 12.80
C ALA A 251 -2.86 -6.60 11.37
N PRO A 252 -3.58 -5.90 10.46
CA PRO A 252 -3.22 -5.75 9.04
C PRO A 252 -1.77 -5.35 8.77
N ARG A 253 -1.19 -4.43 9.56
CA ARG A 253 0.22 -4.04 9.42
C ARG A 253 1.20 -5.20 9.56
N HIS A 254 0.89 -6.21 10.37
CA HIS A 254 1.78 -7.37 10.52
C HIS A 254 1.72 -8.25 9.27
N VAL A 255 0.54 -8.41 8.67
CA VAL A 255 0.36 -9.12 7.40
C VAL A 255 1.16 -8.40 6.31
N ARG A 256 1.04 -7.07 6.22
CA ARG A 256 1.85 -6.25 5.31
C ARG A 256 3.35 -6.39 5.58
N GLN A 257 3.78 -6.30 6.84
CA GLN A 257 5.18 -6.50 7.26
C GLN A 257 5.73 -7.87 6.88
N TRP A 258 4.98 -8.95 7.10
CA TRP A 258 5.38 -10.30 6.73
C TRP A 258 5.48 -10.45 5.22
N TYR A 259 4.53 -9.89 4.47
CA TYR A 259 4.57 -9.91 3.02
C TYR A 259 5.83 -9.21 2.48
N VAL A 260 6.11 -7.99 2.93
CA VAL A 260 7.31 -7.23 2.48
C VAL A 260 8.60 -7.93 2.88
N LEU A 261 8.68 -8.44 4.11
CA LEU A 261 9.85 -9.18 4.56
C LEU A 261 10.02 -10.50 3.77
N GLY A 262 8.91 -11.12 3.35
CA GLY A 262 8.87 -12.29 2.49
C GLY A 262 9.42 -12.01 1.09
N ASP A 263 8.97 -10.92 0.44
CA ASP A 263 9.50 -10.46 -0.85
C ASP A 263 11.00 -10.19 -0.78
N LEU A 264 11.45 -9.48 0.26
CA LEU A 264 12.87 -9.20 0.45
C LEU A 264 13.69 -10.48 0.65
N ALA A 265 13.18 -11.42 1.46
CA ALA A 265 13.83 -12.72 1.69
C ALA A 265 13.91 -13.57 0.42
N GLU A 266 12.84 -13.57 -0.39
CA GLU A 266 12.81 -14.26 -1.69
C GLU A 266 13.88 -13.69 -2.62
N ARG A 267 13.92 -12.35 -2.74
CA ARG A 267 14.90 -11.64 -3.58
C ARG A 267 16.34 -11.81 -3.11
N SER A 268 16.57 -12.02 -1.81
CA SER A 268 17.91 -12.33 -1.28
C SER A 268 18.28 -13.82 -1.40
N GLY A 269 17.38 -14.67 -1.90
CA GLY A 269 17.57 -16.11 -2.03
C GLY A 269 17.30 -16.94 -0.77
N ASP A 270 16.80 -16.32 0.31
CA ASP A 270 16.38 -17.02 1.52
C ASP A 270 14.95 -17.56 1.35
N LEU A 271 14.83 -18.55 0.46
CA LEU A 271 13.54 -19.14 0.08
C LEU A 271 12.85 -19.84 1.25
N ALA A 272 13.61 -20.26 2.27
CA ALA A 272 13.05 -20.87 3.46
C ALA A 272 12.30 -19.83 4.30
N ARG A 273 12.91 -18.67 4.56
CA ARG A 273 12.27 -17.56 5.25
C ARG A 273 11.13 -16.95 4.44
N ALA A 274 11.30 -16.76 3.14
CA ALA A 274 10.24 -16.26 2.26
C ALA A 274 8.97 -17.13 2.36
N ARG A 275 9.13 -18.46 2.23
CA ARG A 275 8.01 -19.40 2.35
C ARG A 275 7.35 -19.34 3.72
N ASP A 276 8.13 -19.27 4.80
CA ASP A 276 7.58 -19.15 6.16
C ASP A 276 6.72 -17.89 6.31
N LEU A 277 7.22 -16.74 5.85
CA LEU A 277 6.53 -15.46 5.94
C LEU A 277 5.27 -15.42 5.07
N PHE A 278 5.35 -15.85 3.81
CA PHE A 278 4.17 -15.94 2.95
C PHE A 278 3.13 -16.93 3.49
N SER A 279 3.55 -18.03 4.12
CA SER A 279 2.61 -18.96 4.76
C SER A 279 1.85 -18.31 5.92
N ARG A 280 2.47 -17.38 6.65
CA ARG A 280 1.79 -16.61 7.71
C ARG A 280 0.79 -15.62 7.13
N VAL A 281 1.16 -14.94 6.04
CA VAL A 281 0.25 -14.05 5.31
C VAL A 281 -0.98 -14.83 4.86
N ALA A 282 -0.80 -15.94 4.13
CA ALA A 282 -1.89 -16.76 3.64
C ALA A 282 -2.75 -17.42 4.75
N ALA A 283 -2.19 -17.61 5.94
CA ALA A 283 -2.93 -18.15 7.09
C ALA A 283 -3.87 -17.11 7.72
N GLU A 284 -3.51 -15.83 7.70
CA GLU A 284 -4.34 -14.74 8.19
C GLU A 284 -5.30 -14.22 7.11
N ASP A 285 -4.81 -14.03 5.89
CA ASP A 285 -5.57 -13.56 4.74
C ASP A 285 -5.07 -14.27 3.45
N PRO A 286 -5.77 -15.32 2.99
CA PRO A 286 -5.42 -16.05 1.78
C PRO A 286 -5.50 -15.23 0.48
N ASP A 287 -6.31 -14.18 0.47
CA ASP A 287 -6.57 -13.34 -0.71
C ASP A 287 -5.70 -12.06 -0.70
N ALA A 288 -4.86 -11.87 0.34
CA ALA A 288 -3.96 -10.74 0.43
C ALA A 288 -2.87 -10.79 -0.65
N TYR A 289 -2.76 -9.69 -1.41
CA TYR A 289 -1.73 -9.47 -2.42
C TYR A 289 -1.70 -10.64 -3.46
N ASP A 290 -0.52 -11.16 -3.79
CA ASP A 290 -0.30 -12.31 -4.67
C ASP A 290 0.19 -13.55 -3.88
N VAL A 291 -0.12 -13.65 -2.58
CA VAL A 291 0.52 -14.63 -1.68
C VAL A 291 0.33 -16.09 -2.12
N GLY A 292 -0.84 -16.43 -2.67
CA GLY A 292 -1.12 -17.77 -3.19
C GLY A 292 -0.22 -18.14 -4.37
N GLU A 293 0.00 -17.20 -5.29
CA GLU A 293 0.89 -17.38 -6.44
C GLU A 293 2.35 -17.52 -6.00
N ARG A 294 2.80 -16.66 -5.07
CA ARG A 294 4.15 -16.70 -4.50
C ARG A 294 4.46 -18.06 -3.86
N LEU A 295 3.54 -18.58 -3.05
CA LEU A 295 3.72 -19.88 -2.40
C LEU A 295 3.77 -21.04 -3.41
N ALA A 296 2.95 -20.98 -4.47
CA ALA A 296 2.99 -21.98 -5.53
C ALA A 296 4.34 -22.00 -6.26
N GLN A 297 4.90 -20.82 -6.56
CA GLN A 297 6.19 -20.67 -7.22
C GLN A 297 7.37 -21.16 -6.37
N LEU A 298 7.32 -20.95 -5.05
CA LEU A 298 8.34 -21.46 -4.13
C LEU A 298 8.27 -22.99 -3.96
N GLY A 299 7.16 -23.63 -4.27
CA GLY A 299 6.95 -25.06 -4.09
C GLY A 299 6.81 -25.50 -2.62
N THR A 300 6.30 -26.71 -2.39
CA THR A 300 6.09 -27.26 -1.04
C THR A 300 7.41 -27.58 -0.34
N LYS A 301 7.46 -27.39 0.99
CA LYS A 301 8.57 -27.83 1.86
C LYS A 301 8.95 -29.28 1.50
N PRO A 302 10.23 -29.63 1.33
CA PRO A 302 10.60 -31.04 1.36
C PRO A 302 10.22 -31.57 2.75
N SER A 303 9.30 -32.53 2.77
CA SER A 303 8.95 -33.29 3.97
C SER A 303 10.23 -33.88 4.55
N ARG A 304 10.56 -33.47 5.79
CA ARG A 304 11.59 -34.12 6.61
C ARG A 304 11.04 -35.39 7.23
#